data_AF-A0A6B3RGP1-F1
#
_entry.id   AF-A0A6B3RGP1-F1
#
_cell.length_a   1.000
_cell.length_b   1.000
_cell.length_c   1.000
_cell.angle_alpha   90.00
_cell.angle_beta   90.00
_cell.angle_gamma   90.00
#
_symmetry.space_group_name_H-M   'P 1'
#
loop_
_entity.id
_entity.type
_entity.pdbx_description
1 polymer ?
#
loop_
_entity_poly.entity_id
_entity_poly.type
_entity_poly.pdbx_seq_one_letter_code
_entity_poly.pdbx_strand_id
1 'polypeptide(L)'
;MNKYYLHLVYWTTVFSMVLLSFGRPKVLGSENSFLQGFVNHEFLSFMGVIVTITLATATNTHIELRKKEATAGEEFLRGTRAAVKKSAYSLIWLLVVAVAIVVTKPIMATSEVTVSLFNSAAVATVLWGAFVIYDLAKLAFKL
;
A
#
# COMPACT_ATOMS: atom_id res chain seq x y z
N MET A 1 -10.06 15.79 -4.76
CA MET A 1 -9.41 15.47 -3.47
C MET A 1 -7.95 15.89 -3.50
N ASN A 2 -7.55 16.77 -2.56
CA ASN A 2 -6.19 17.28 -2.44
C ASN A 2 -5.26 16.17 -1.90
N LYS A 3 -4.03 16.07 -2.41
CA LYS A 3 -3.06 15.02 -2.00
C LYS A 3 -2.78 15.06 -0.49
N TYR A 4 -2.81 16.26 0.10
CA TYR A 4 -2.65 16.47 1.53
C TYR A 4 -3.75 15.80 2.38
N TYR A 5 -5.00 15.77 1.92
CA TYR A 5 -6.08 15.10 2.66
C TYR A 5 -5.88 13.60 2.73
N LEU A 6 -5.45 12.96 1.64
CA LEU A 6 -5.15 11.52 1.61
C LEU A 6 -4.03 11.17 2.59
N HIS A 7 -2.95 11.95 2.60
CA HIS A 7 -1.86 11.73 3.55
C HIS A 7 -2.29 11.99 5.01
N LEU A 8 -3.10 13.01 5.26
CA LEU A 8 -3.63 13.29 6.60
C LEU A 8 -4.52 12.14 7.11
N VAL A 9 -5.44 11.65 6.27
CA VAL A 9 -6.30 10.50 6.60
C VAL A 9 -5.46 9.24 6.86
N TYR A 10 -4.43 8.99 6.05
CA TYR A 10 -3.51 7.88 6.28
C TYR A 10 -2.84 7.96 7.65
N TRP A 11 -2.18 9.09 7.95
CA TRP A 11 -1.40 9.25 9.17
C TRP A 11 -2.28 9.25 10.42
N THR A 12 -3.46 9.86 10.38
CA THR A 12 -4.42 9.81 11.49
C THR A 12 -4.93 8.38 11.73
N THR A 13 -5.19 7.62 10.67
CA THR A 13 -5.60 6.22 10.77
C THR A 13 -4.49 5.36 11.37
N VAL A 14 -3.26 5.45 10.85
CA VAL A 14 -2.10 4.72 11.39
C VAL A 14 -1.86 5.07 12.85
N PHE A 15 -1.90 6.35 13.20
CA PHE A 15 -1.73 6.80 14.58
C PHE A 15 -2.81 6.21 15.50
N SER A 16 -4.07 6.20 15.06
CA SER A 16 -5.16 5.59 15.82
C SER A 16 -4.97 4.08 16.03
N MET A 17 -4.48 3.35 15.03
CA MET A 17 -4.22 1.91 15.12
C MET A 17 -3.06 1.59 16.08
N VAL A 18 -2.01 2.43 16.07
CA VAL A 18 -0.91 2.32 17.03
C VAL A 18 -1.42 2.56 18.45
N LEU A 19 -2.20 3.61 18.68
CA LEU A 19 -2.80 3.88 20.00
C LEU A 19 -3.71 2.73 20.46
N LEU A 20 -4.54 2.18 19.58
CA LEU A 20 -5.37 1.01 19.89
C LEU A 20 -4.54 -0.22 20.23
N SER A 21 -3.38 -0.41 19.58
CA SER A 21 -2.48 -1.52 19.88
C SER A 21 -1.87 -1.45 21.27
N PHE A 22 -1.69 -0.25 21.83
CA PHE A 22 -1.22 -0.08 23.21
C PHE A 22 -2.36 -0.05 24.23
N GLY A 23 -3.46 0.63 23.93
CA GLY A 23 -4.57 0.83 24.86
C GLY A 23 -5.51 -0.37 24.97
N ARG A 24 -5.72 -1.11 23.87
CA ARG A 24 -6.65 -2.25 23.83
C ARG A 24 -6.18 -3.30 22.81
N PRO A 25 -5.00 -3.93 23.02
CA PRO A 25 -4.36 -4.82 22.04
C PRO A 25 -5.26 -5.96 21.57
N LYS A 26 -6.19 -6.42 22.39
CA LYS A 26 -7.09 -7.54 22.05
C LYS A 26 -7.95 -7.29 20.81
N VAL A 27 -8.39 -6.05 20.58
CA VAL A 27 -9.27 -5.68 19.46
C VAL A 27 -8.61 -5.89 18.09
N LEU A 28 -7.30 -5.66 18.01
CA LEU A 28 -6.50 -5.81 16.80
C LEU A 28 -5.56 -7.02 16.87
N GLY A 29 -5.52 -7.72 18.01
CA GLY A 29 -4.63 -8.83 18.32
C GLY A 29 -5.35 -10.17 18.37
N SER A 30 -5.42 -10.76 19.56
CA SER A 30 -5.82 -12.16 19.76
C SER A 30 -7.32 -12.44 19.61
N GLU A 31 -8.20 -11.45 19.82
CA GLU A 31 -9.66 -11.64 19.71
C GLU A 31 -10.18 -11.45 18.28
N ASN A 32 -9.36 -10.91 17.38
CA ASN A 32 -9.74 -10.64 16.00
C ASN A 32 -9.38 -11.83 15.10
N SER A 33 -10.30 -12.79 15.00
CA SER A 33 -10.12 -14.01 14.18
C SER A 33 -9.85 -13.69 12.71
N PHE A 34 -10.44 -12.62 12.17
CA PHE A 34 -10.17 -12.16 10.80
C PHE A 34 -8.70 -11.74 10.63
N LEU A 35 -8.18 -10.85 11.48
CA LEU A 35 -6.78 -10.39 11.35
C LEU A 35 -5.76 -11.50 11.62
N GLN A 36 -6.10 -12.49 12.45
CA GLN A 36 -5.27 -13.68 12.64
C GLN A 36 -5.19 -14.52 11.37
N GLY A 37 -6.33 -14.80 10.75
CA GLY A 37 -6.41 -15.55 9.49
C GLY A 37 -5.81 -14.79 8.32
N PHE A 38 -6.01 -13.47 8.27
CA PHE A 38 -5.56 -12.65 7.16
C PHE A 38 -4.06 -12.36 7.20
N VAL A 39 -3.50 -11.98 8.36
CA VAL A 39 -2.10 -11.54 8.49
C VAL A 39 -1.16 -12.74 8.61
N ASN A 40 -1.12 -13.52 7.54
CA ASN A 40 -0.27 -14.68 7.29
C ASN A 40 0.04 -14.77 5.77
N HIS A 41 0.07 -15.99 5.20
CA HIS A 41 0.21 -16.20 3.77
C HIS A 41 -0.91 -15.55 2.92
N GLU A 42 -2.14 -15.45 3.42
CA GLU A 42 -3.28 -14.81 2.74
C GLU A 42 -3.00 -13.32 2.45
N PHE A 43 -2.47 -12.59 3.43
CA PHE A 43 -2.06 -11.19 3.26
C PHE A 43 -0.98 -11.06 2.18
N LEU A 44 0.00 -11.96 2.14
CA LEU A 44 1.02 -11.94 1.10
C LEU A 44 0.46 -12.24 -0.28
N SER A 45 -0.43 -13.23 -0.40
CA SER A 45 -1.14 -13.55 -1.65
C SER A 45 -1.97 -12.36 -2.13
N PHE A 46 -2.72 -11.72 -1.23
CA PHE A 46 -3.52 -10.54 -1.53
C PHE A 46 -2.66 -9.37 -2.01
N MET A 47 -1.58 -9.06 -1.30
CA MET A 47 -0.63 -8.01 -1.69
C MET A 47 0.06 -8.33 -3.02
N GLY A 48 0.42 -9.59 -3.27
CA GLY A 48 1.01 -10.04 -4.52
C GLY A 48 0.09 -9.81 -5.74
N VAL A 49 -1.20 -10.12 -5.59
CA VAL A 49 -2.21 -9.85 -6.62
C VAL A 49 -2.36 -8.35 -6.86
N ILE A 50 -2.54 -7.56 -5.80
CA ILE A 50 -2.68 -6.10 -5.91
C ILE A 50 -1.46 -5.48 -6.60
N VAL A 51 -0.26 -5.80 -6.14
CA VAL A 51 0.98 -5.21 -6.67
C VAL A 51 1.18 -5.60 -8.13
N THR A 52 0.96 -6.86 -8.49
CA THR A 52 1.11 -7.34 -9.87
C THR A 52 0.16 -6.62 -10.82
N ILE A 53 -1.14 -6.58 -10.49
CA ILE A 53 -2.16 -5.91 -11.32
C ILE A 53 -1.80 -4.42 -11.46
N THR A 54 -1.47 -3.77 -10.35
CA THR A 54 -1.24 -2.33 -10.33
C THR A 54 0.06 -1.94 -11.06
N LEU A 55 1.10 -2.77 -10.98
CA LEU A 55 2.36 -2.55 -11.69
C LEU A 55 2.18 -2.71 -13.21
N ALA A 56 1.37 -3.67 -13.65
CA ALA A 56 0.99 -3.81 -15.04
C ALA A 56 0.26 -2.55 -15.55
N THR A 57 -0.73 -2.05 -14.79
CA THR A 57 -1.43 -0.80 -15.11
C THR A 57 -0.48 0.41 -15.14
N ALA A 58 0.45 0.51 -14.19
CA ALA A 58 1.44 1.60 -14.16
C ALA A 58 2.36 1.57 -15.40
N THR A 59 2.76 0.37 -15.84
CA THR A 59 3.59 0.18 -17.03
C THR A 59 2.85 0.60 -18.30
N ASN A 60 1.60 0.15 -18.46
CA ASN A 60 0.76 0.54 -19.59
C ASN A 60 0.54 2.07 -19.62
N THR A 61 0.29 2.68 -18.46
CA THR A 61 0.17 4.14 -18.33
C THR A 61 1.48 4.85 -18.72
N HIS A 62 2.63 4.32 -18.32
CA HIS A 62 3.93 4.89 -18.66
C HIS A 62 4.21 4.86 -20.17
N ILE A 63 3.86 3.76 -20.84
CA ILE A 63 4.00 3.61 -22.29
C ILE A 63 3.07 4.58 -23.03
N GLU A 64 1.82 4.69 -22.59
CA GLU A 64 0.84 5.60 -23.22
C GLU A 64 1.27 7.07 -23.12
N LEU A 65 1.80 7.48 -21.96
CA LEU A 65 2.40 8.80 -21.78
C LEU A 65 3.56 9.07 -22.75
N ARG A 66 4.42 8.07 -22.98
CA ARG A 66 5.54 8.17 -23.94
C ARG A 66 5.03 8.28 -25.38
N LYS A 67 4.01 7.51 -25.74
CA LYS A 67 3.40 7.57 -27.07
C LYS A 67 2.81 8.96 -27.37
N LYS A 68 2.09 9.55 -26.40
CA LYS A 68 1.53 10.90 -26.55
C LYS A 68 2.60 11.98 -26.76
N GLU A 69 3.71 11.93 -26.01
CA GLU A 69 4.83 12.85 -26.24
C GLU A 69 5.50 12.64 -27.59
N ALA A 70 5.67 11.39 -28.04
CA ALA A 70 6.26 11.10 -29.35
C ALA A 70 5.41 11.68 -30.48
N THR A 71 4.08 11.66 -30.37
CA THR A 71 3.18 12.30 -31.33
C THR A 71 3.24 13.83 -31.29
N ALA A 72 3.47 14.43 -30.11
CA ALA A 72 3.58 15.88 -29.95
C ALA A 72 4.97 16.44 -30.32
N GLY A 73 6.01 15.59 -30.38
CA GLY A 73 7.38 16.01 -30.65
C GLY A 73 8.09 16.70 -29.48
N GLU A 74 7.46 16.75 -28.29
CA GLU A 74 7.99 17.43 -27.10
C GLU A 74 7.80 16.60 -25.82
N GLU A 75 8.73 16.71 -24.86
CA GLU A 75 8.70 15.97 -23.60
C GLU A 75 7.92 16.67 -22.45
N PHE A 76 6.67 17.08 -22.70
CA PHE A 76 5.90 17.88 -21.73
C PHE A 76 5.33 17.09 -20.53
N LEU A 77 5.31 15.75 -20.57
CA LEU A 77 4.76 14.87 -19.53
C LEU A 77 5.84 14.19 -18.66
N ARG A 78 7.08 14.69 -18.70
CA ARG A 78 8.20 14.16 -17.90
C ARG A 78 7.88 14.08 -16.41
N GLY A 79 7.22 15.11 -15.86
CA GLY A 79 6.78 15.14 -14.46
C GLY A 79 5.75 14.04 -14.12
N THR A 80 4.75 13.86 -15.00
CA THR A 80 3.72 12.83 -14.84
C THR A 80 4.31 11.42 -14.86
N ARG A 81 5.27 11.16 -15.75
CA ARG A 81 5.97 9.86 -15.79
C ARG A 81 6.82 9.61 -14.56
N ALA A 82 7.50 10.64 -14.04
CA ALA A 82 8.26 10.51 -12.81
C ALA A 82 7.34 10.16 -11.63
N ALA A 83 6.13 10.72 -11.59
CA ALA A 83 5.11 10.36 -10.61
C ALA A 83 4.66 8.90 -10.75
N VAL A 84 4.33 8.43 -11.97
CA VAL A 84 3.99 7.01 -12.22
C VAL A 84 5.11 6.07 -11.76
N LYS A 85 6.36 6.39 -12.11
CA LYS A 85 7.54 5.61 -11.71
C LYS A 85 7.64 5.55 -10.18
N LYS A 86 7.50 6.70 -9.49
CA LYS A 86 7.53 6.75 -8.02
C LYS A 86 6.43 5.90 -7.38
N SER A 87 5.20 5.97 -7.91
CA SER A 87 4.08 5.15 -7.44
C SER A 87 4.33 3.65 -7.67
N ALA A 88 4.88 3.26 -8.82
CA ALA A 88 5.29 1.88 -9.09
C ALA A 88 6.36 1.36 -8.11
N TYR A 89 7.41 2.14 -7.83
CA TYR A 89 8.41 1.75 -6.82
C TYR A 89 7.81 1.67 -5.41
N SER A 90 6.84 2.51 -5.07
CA SER A 90 6.15 2.41 -3.78
C SER A 90 5.42 1.07 -3.62
N LEU A 91 4.85 0.50 -4.69
CA LEU A 91 4.19 -0.81 -4.65
C LEU A 91 5.19 -1.94 -4.41
N ILE A 92 6.36 -1.86 -5.04
CA ILE A 92 7.44 -2.83 -4.82
C ILE A 92 7.87 -2.79 -3.34
N TRP A 93 8.04 -1.59 -2.77
CA TRP A 93 8.34 -1.44 -1.35
C TRP A 93 7.25 -2.00 -0.44
N LEU A 94 5.97 -1.82 -0.78
CA LEU A 94 4.88 -2.43 -0.02
C LEU A 94 4.93 -3.95 -0.04
N LEU A 95 5.28 -4.56 -1.17
CA LEU A 95 5.44 -6.01 -1.25
C LEU A 95 6.58 -6.49 -0.33
N VAL A 96 7.71 -5.79 -0.33
CA VAL A 96 8.83 -6.08 0.57
C VAL A 96 8.42 -5.96 2.04
N VAL A 97 7.68 -4.90 2.40
CA VAL A 97 7.14 -4.71 3.76
C VAL A 97 6.15 -5.83 4.12
N ALA A 98 5.27 -6.23 3.21
CA ALA A 98 4.33 -7.31 3.45
C ALA A 98 5.04 -8.65 3.72
N VAL A 99 6.09 -8.97 2.93
CA VAL A 99 6.95 -10.13 3.18
C VAL A 99 7.61 -10.03 4.55
N ALA A 100 8.19 -8.88 4.88
CA ALA A 100 8.84 -8.66 6.17
C ALA A 100 7.86 -8.87 7.34
N ILE A 101 6.63 -8.36 7.25
CA ILE A 101 5.57 -8.55 8.26
C ILE A 101 5.27 -10.04 8.44
N VAL A 102 5.02 -10.78 7.37
CA VAL A 102 4.64 -12.20 7.44
C VAL A 102 5.78 -13.08 7.98
N VAL A 103 7.01 -12.80 7.58
CA VAL A 103 8.19 -13.58 8.01
C VAL A 103 8.59 -13.27 9.45
N THR A 104 8.51 -12.01 9.87
CA THR A 104 8.97 -11.60 11.21
C THR A 104 7.92 -11.75 12.29
N LYS A 105 6.61 -11.69 11.96
CA LYS A 105 5.51 -11.90 12.90
C LYS A 105 5.65 -13.17 13.75
N PRO A 106 5.84 -14.39 13.20
CA PRO A 106 5.94 -15.61 14.02
C PRO A 106 7.16 -15.62 14.96
N ILE A 107 8.19 -14.82 14.68
CA ILE A 107 9.41 -14.75 15.49
C ILE A 107 9.26 -13.71 16.61
N MET A 108 8.66 -12.57 16.30
CA MET A 108 8.64 -11.39 17.17
C MET A 108 7.33 -11.19 17.93
N ALA A 109 6.24 -11.84 17.52
CA ALA A 109 4.91 -11.65 18.11
C ALA A 109 4.70 -12.54 19.36
N THR A 110 5.50 -12.30 20.40
CA THR A 110 5.45 -13.05 21.68
C THR A 110 4.45 -12.48 22.70
N SER A 111 3.97 -11.25 22.49
CA SER A 111 2.99 -10.57 23.36
C SER A 111 1.75 -10.09 22.58
N GLU A 112 0.61 -9.92 23.26
CA GLU A 112 -0.62 -9.40 22.64
C GLU A 112 -0.41 -8.05 21.94
N VAL A 113 0.42 -7.18 22.54
CA VAL A 113 0.77 -5.87 21.96
C VAL A 113 1.55 -6.05 20.65
N THR A 114 2.56 -6.92 20.63
CA THR A 114 3.33 -7.18 19.41
C THR A 114 2.47 -7.80 18.30
N VAL A 115 1.55 -8.72 18.64
CA VAL A 115 0.58 -9.27 17.66
C VAL A 115 -0.29 -8.16 17.07
N SER A 116 -0.83 -7.29 17.93
CA SER A 116 -1.64 -6.14 17.53
C SER A 116 -0.87 -5.16 16.64
N LEU A 117 0.42 -4.92 16.92
CA LEU A 117 1.27 -4.06 16.10
C LEU A 117 1.52 -4.65 14.70
N PHE A 118 1.82 -5.96 14.59
CA PHE A 118 1.96 -6.61 13.29
C PHE A 118 0.66 -6.57 12.48
N ASN A 119 -0.48 -6.82 13.13
CA ASN A 119 -1.77 -6.76 12.46
C ASN A 119 -2.10 -5.32 12.01
N SER A 120 -1.82 -4.32 12.85
CA SER A 120 -1.97 -2.90 12.50
C SER A 120 -1.06 -2.49 11.33
N ALA A 121 0.20 -2.95 11.32
CA ALA A 121 1.13 -2.71 10.24
C ALA A 121 0.65 -3.33 8.92
N ALA A 122 0.07 -4.54 8.96
CA ALA A 122 -0.52 -5.17 7.79
C ALA A 122 -1.70 -4.37 7.24
N VAL A 123 -2.62 -3.93 8.10
CA VAL A 123 -3.76 -3.08 7.70
C VAL A 123 -3.27 -1.75 7.12
N ALA A 124 -2.30 -1.09 7.75
CA ALA A 124 -1.69 0.13 7.22
C ALA A 124 -1.07 -0.09 5.83
N THR A 125 -0.40 -1.24 5.63
CA THR A 125 0.18 -1.62 4.33
C THR A 125 -0.90 -1.77 3.26
N VAL A 126 -2.02 -2.44 3.57
CA VAL A 126 -3.17 -2.55 2.66
C VAL A 126 -3.76 -1.18 2.32
N LEU A 127 -3.96 -0.32 3.33
CA LEU A 127 -4.51 1.02 3.13
C LEU A 127 -3.60 1.89 2.25
N TRP A 128 -2.28 1.83 2.46
CA TRP A 128 -1.34 2.52 1.59
C TRP A 128 -1.40 1.98 0.17
N GLY A 129 -1.49 0.65 0.00
CA GLY A 129 -1.68 0.01 -1.30
C GLY A 129 -2.91 0.54 -2.03
N ALA A 130 -4.05 0.60 -1.34
CA ALA A 130 -5.30 1.15 -1.88
C ALA A 130 -5.14 2.61 -2.35
N PHE A 131 -4.40 3.44 -1.61
CA PHE A 131 -4.12 4.82 -2.03
C PHE A 131 -3.22 4.91 -3.26
N VAL A 132 -2.22 4.04 -3.38
CA VAL A 132 -1.39 3.99 -4.59
C VAL A 132 -2.20 3.57 -5.81
N ILE A 133 -3.09 2.57 -5.66
CA ILE A 133 -4.04 2.17 -6.71
C ILE A 133 -4.92 3.36 -7.11
N TYR A 134 -5.50 4.07 -6.12
CA TYR A 134 -6.35 5.23 -6.38
C TYR A 134 -5.60 6.33 -7.15
N ASP A 135 -4.35 6.63 -6.79
CA ASP A 135 -3.53 7.63 -7.48
C ASP A 135 -3.26 7.24 -8.95
N LEU A 136 -2.90 5.97 -9.19
CA LEU A 136 -2.67 5.45 -10.53
C LEU A 136 -3.95 5.37 -11.36
N ALA A 137 -5.07 4.93 -10.78
CA ALA A 137 -6.36 4.88 -11.46
C ALA A 137 -6.83 6.27 -11.86
N LYS A 138 -6.74 7.24 -10.93
CA LYS A 138 -7.09 8.65 -11.22
C LYS A 138 -6.23 9.23 -12.33
N LEU A 139 -4.96 8.86 -12.40
CA LEU A 139 -4.09 9.29 -13.49
C LEU A 139 -4.50 8.65 -14.82
N ALA A 140 -4.76 7.35 -14.83
CA ALA A 140 -5.19 6.62 -16.02
C ALA A 140 -6.49 7.19 -16.61
N PHE A 141 -7.47 7.55 -15.77
CA PHE A 141 -8.74 8.15 -16.23
C PHE A 141 -8.64 9.64 -16.60
N LYS A 142 -7.55 10.32 -16.26
CA LYS A 142 -7.31 11.71 -16.65
C LYS A 142 -6.57 11.85 -17.98
N LEU A 143 -6.01 10.75 -18.48
CA LEU A 143 -5.33 10.67 -19.78
C LEU A 143 -6.34 10.41 -20.88
#